data_AF-A0A6I0SU87-F1
#
_entry.id   AF-A0A6I0SU87-F1
#
_cell.length_a   1.000
_cell.length_b   1.000
_cell.length_c   1.000
_cell.angle_alpha   90.00
_cell.angle_beta   90.00
_cell.angle_gamma   90.00
#
_symmetry.space_group_name_H-M   'P 1'
#
loop_
_entity.id
_entity.type
_entity.pdbx_description
1 polymer ?
#
loop_
_entity_poly.entity_id
_entity_poly.type
_entity_poly.pdbx_seq_one_letter_code
_entity_poly.pdbx_strand_id
1 'polypeptide(L)'
;MNEYRFHLQKYKPGSKTVCPGCGRKSCFTRYIDEAGEISFPGYVGKCDHIHSCGYHYSPKEYFRDNPSARETSAGHKMNGSAFATVKYVAKQPPTEQEPEISYLPYDWVEQSMRGYDINPLYRYFTKVAGKEEAGRLFHVYKVGTSRMWNGSTVFWQIDVRGNVRAGKIMGYDAVTGHRIKEPFSQVNWVHSVRKVPDFHMKQCLFGEHLLSDTSAAMSAKPVAIVESEKTALVAALFIPDFVWLATGGMHGCFNSEAMQVLKEREVILFPDLKATDEWRQRLSMLETICRRVTCSDLLEKMATDEQRSRGLDIADFLLMEDTPQMILARMIQRNPMLQSFIDTFGLELVDAGKIE
;
A
#
# COMPACT_ATOMS: atom_id res chain seq x y z
N MET A 1 -24.60 -30.14 10.67
CA MET A 1 -24.09 -29.02 11.48
C MET A 1 -22.78 -28.60 10.86
N ASN A 2 -22.63 -27.31 10.51
CA ASN A 2 -21.36 -26.83 9.97
C ASN A 2 -20.35 -26.73 11.12
N GLU A 3 -19.09 -27.11 10.88
CA GLU A 3 -18.03 -27.09 11.90
C GLU A 3 -17.63 -25.67 12.36
N TYR A 4 -18.17 -24.63 11.71
CA TYR A 4 -17.74 -23.23 11.91
C TYR A 4 -18.94 -22.29 12.02
N ARG A 5 -18.95 -21.52 13.13
CA ARG A 5 -19.99 -20.52 13.45
C ARG A 5 -20.24 -19.52 12.32
N PHE A 6 -19.17 -18.96 11.76
CA PHE A 6 -19.26 -18.07 10.60
C PHE A 6 -18.87 -18.82 9.34
N HIS A 7 -19.80 -18.92 8.39
CA HIS A 7 -19.57 -19.65 7.16
C HIS A 7 -20.24 -18.96 5.97
N LEU A 8 -19.80 -19.28 4.76
CA LEU A 8 -20.44 -18.77 3.55
C LEU A 8 -21.85 -19.35 3.42
N GLN A 9 -22.80 -18.50 3.03
CA GLN A 9 -24.17 -18.91 2.78
C GLN A 9 -24.20 -20.11 1.83
N LYS A 10 -24.92 -21.17 2.23
CA LYS A 10 -25.09 -22.36 1.39
C LYS A 10 -25.74 -21.97 0.07
N TYR A 11 -25.21 -22.48 -1.02
CA TYR A 11 -25.70 -22.20 -2.36
C TYR A 11 -27.16 -22.63 -2.51
N LYS A 12 -28.00 -21.70 -2.96
CA LYS A 12 -29.34 -21.97 -3.49
C LYS A 12 -29.46 -21.20 -4.81
N PRO A 13 -30.22 -21.70 -5.82
CA PRO A 13 -30.48 -20.93 -7.03
C PRO A 13 -30.99 -19.52 -6.68
N GLY A 14 -30.30 -18.47 -7.14
CA GLY A 14 -30.58 -17.07 -6.81
C GLY A 14 -29.97 -16.52 -5.52
N SER A 15 -29.23 -17.31 -4.74
CA SER A 15 -28.61 -16.85 -3.49
C SER A 15 -27.39 -15.93 -3.69
N LYS A 16 -26.75 -16.00 -4.87
CA LYS A 16 -25.58 -15.18 -5.18
C LYS A 16 -26.01 -13.79 -5.64
N THR A 17 -25.39 -12.76 -5.08
CA THR A 17 -25.72 -11.38 -5.41
C THR A 17 -24.65 -10.73 -6.30
N VAL A 18 -24.83 -9.44 -6.57
CA VAL A 18 -23.83 -8.62 -7.26
C VAL A 18 -22.60 -8.50 -6.38
N CYS A 19 -21.42 -8.70 -6.96
CA CYS A 19 -20.15 -8.50 -6.25
C CYS A 19 -19.85 -6.99 -6.10
N PRO A 20 -19.56 -6.50 -4.89
CA PRO A 20 -19.17 -5.10 -4.69
C PRO A 20 -17.85 -4.74 -5.39
N GLY A 21 -16.93 -5.70 -5.54
CA GLY A 21 -15.63 -5.47 -6.18
C GLY A 21 -15.68 -5.36 -7.70
N CYS A 22 -16.33 -6.32 -8.39
CA CYS A 22 -16.35 -6.36 -9.86
C CYS A 22 -17.69 -5.97 -10.50
N GLY A 23 -18.75 -5.72 -9.72
CA GLY A 23 -20.08 -5.37 -10.23
C GLY A 23 -20.80 -6.49 -10.99
N ARG A 24 -20.20 -7.68 -11.12
CA ARG A 24 -20.82 -8.82 -11.81
C ARG A 24 -21.98 -9.37 -10.99
N LYS A 25 -23.10 -9.64 -11.67
CA LYS A 25 -24.27 -10.28 -11.06
C LYS A 25 -23.98 -11.76 -10.74
N SER A 26 -24.64 -12.28 -9.70
CA SER A 26 -24.68 -13.71 -9.38
C SER A 26 -23.32 -14.38 -9.11
N CYS A 27 -22.33 -13.64 -8.60
CA CYS A 27 -20.98 -14.17 -8.34
C CYS A 27 -20.47 -13.90 -6.92
N PHE A 28 -21.32 -13.38 -6.04
CA PHE A 28 -20.97 -13.00 -4.69
C PHE A 28 -21.74 -13.81 -3.65
N THR A 29 -21.00 -14.43 -2.73
CA THR A 29 -21.55 -15.25 -1.65
C THR A 29 -21.27 -14.57 -0.31
N ARG A 30 -22.31 -14.34 0.49
CA ARG A 30 -22.22 -13.64 1.78
C ARG A 30 -21.82 -14.57 2.90
N TYR A 31 -21.20 -14.03 3.95
CA TYR A 31 -21.03 -14.74 5.21
C TYR A 31 -22.30 -14.69 6.04
N ILE A 32 -22.59 -15.79 6.75
CA ILE A 32 -23.70 -15.91 7.69
C ILE A 32 -23.18 -16.43 9.03
N ASP A 33 -23.81 -16.00 10.12
CA ASP A 33 -23.62 -16.53 11.47
C ASP A 33 -24.67 -17.60 11.74
N GLU A 34 -24.25 -18.84 12.00
CA GLU A 34 -25.16 -19.94 12.33
C GLU A 34 -25.91 -19.70 13.64
N ALA A 35 -25.29 -18.96 14.58
CA ALA A 35 -25.92 -18.61 15.85
C ALA A 35 -26.98 -17.51 15.72
N GLY A 36 -27.00 -16.78 14.59
CA GLY A 36 -27.97 -15.70 14.34
C GLY A 36 -27.78 -14.45 15.21
N GLU A 37 -26.68 -14.34 15.95
CA GLU A 37 -26.43 -13.21 16.85
C GLU A 37 -25.88 -11.99 16.10
N ILE A 38 -25.24 -12.18 14.94
CA ILE A 38 -24.62 -11.13 14.14
C ILE A 38 -25.14 -11.18 12.71
N SER A 39 -25.78 -10.09 12.27
CA SER A 39 -26.20 -9.90 10.88
C SER A 39 -25.12 -9.15 10.13
N PHE A 40 -24.37 -9.86 9.26
CA PHE A 40 -23.35 -9.22 8.45
C PHE A 40 -23.97 -8.36 7.34
N PRO A 41 -23.43 -7.14 7.11
CA PRO A 41 -23.81 -6.33 5.97
C PRO A 41 -23.60 -7.05 4.64
N GLY A 42 -24.40 -6.67 3.62
CA GLY A 42 -24.44 -7.35 2.33
C GLY A 42 -23.15 -7.32 1.49
N TYR A 43 -22.11 -6.63 1.96
CA TYR A 43 -20.78 -6.55 1.35
C TYR A 43 -19.74 -7.46 2.05
N VAL A 44 -20.07 -8.11 3.16
CA VAL A 44 -19.20 -9.11 3.83
C VAL A 44 -19.41 -10.47 3.16
N GLY A 45 -18.41 -10.94 2.44
CA GLY A 45 -18.53 -12.12 1.60
C GLY A 45 -17.34 -12.33 0.68
N LYS A 46 -17.46 -13.33 -0.18
CA LYS A 46 -16.43 -13.75 -1.12
C LYS A 46 -16.98 -13.77 -2.54
N CYS A 47 -16.22 -13.21 -3.47
CA CYS A 47 -16.49 -13.38 -4.90
C CYS A 47 -15.98 -14.74 -5.38
N ASP A 48 -16.77 -15.42 -6.21
CA ASP A 48 -16.37 -16.67 -6.86
C ASP A 48 -15.14 -16.47 -7.75
N HIS A 49 -15.02 -15.28 -8.31
CA HIS A 49 -13.88 -14.88 -9.12
C HIS A 49 -12.72 -14.40 -8.24
N ILE A 50 -12.35 -15.14 -7.18
CA ILE A 50 -11.31 -14.68 -6.25
C ILE A 50 -9.99 -14.39 -6.97
N HIS A 51 -9.65 -15.14 -8.01
CA HIS A 51 -8.42 -14.96 -8.76
C HIS A 51 -8.44 -13.78 -9.74
N SER A 52 -9.61 -13.33 -10.22
CA SER A 52 -9.71 -12.19 -11.18
C SER A 52 -10.35 -10.93 -10.59
N CYS A 53 -11.20 -11.06 -9.58
CA CYS A 53 -11.81 -9.95 -8.83
C CYS A 53 -11.07 -9.69 -7.51
N GLY A 54 -10.52 -10.71 -6.85
CA GLY A 54 -9.85 -10.54 -5.55
C GLY A 54 -10.75 -10.20 -4.36
N TYR A 55 -12.04 -9.94 -4.59
CA TYR A 55 -12.93 -9.47 -3.52
C TYR A 55 -13.25 -10.60 -2.54
N HIS A 56 -12.66 -10.48 -1.35
CA HIS A 56 -12.98 -11.29 -0.18
C HIS A 56 -12.92 -10.38 1.04
N TYR A 57 -14.08 -10.17 1.65
CA TYR A 57 -14.19 -9.46 2.91
C TYR A 57 -14.76 -10.41 3.95
N SER A 58 -13.87 -10.95 4.78
CA SER A 58 -14.14 -12.01 5.74
C SER A 58 -14.72 -11.47 7.05
N PRO A 59 -15.38 -12.31 7.86
CA PRO A 59 -15.84 -11.92 9.20
C PRO A 59 -14.70 -11.39 10.08
N LYS A 60 -13.49 -11.95 9.93
CA LYS A 60 -12.30 -11.49 10.66
C LYS A 60 -11.96 -10.03 10.34
N GLU A 61 -12.00 -9.66 9.07
CA GLU A 61 -11.74 -8.29 8.61
C GLU A 61 -12.89 -7.37 9.03
N TYR A 62 -14.14 -7.82 8.91
CA TYR A 62 -15.30 -7.08 9.38
C TYR A 62 -15.22 -6.70 10.87
N PHE A 63 -14.88 -7.65 11.75
CA PHE A 63 -14.75 -7.36 13.19
C PHE A 63 -13.50 -6.58 13.57
N ARG A 64 -12.46 -6.60 12.72
CA ARG A 64 -11.30 -5.72 12.87
C ARG A 64 -11.68 -4.28 12.56
N ASP A 65 -12.43 -4.08 11.48
CA ASP A 65 -12.78 -2.75 10.99
C ASP A 65 -14.00 -2.17 11.72
N ASN A 66 -14.80 -3.02 12.38
CA ASN A 66 -15.97 -2.64 13.19
C ASN A 66 -15.87 -3.27 14.61
N PRO A 67 -15.03 -2.73 15.50
CA PRO A 67 -14.81 -3.30 16.84
C PRO A 67 -16.09 -3.36 17.70
N SER A 68 -17.02 -2.42 17.52
CA SER A 68 -18.33 -2.36 18.20
C SER A 68 -19.30 -3.45 17.73
N ALA A 69 -19.08 -4.05 16.55
CA ALA A 69 -19.90 -5.16 16.05
C ALA A 69 -19.59 -6.49 16.77
N ARG A 70 -18.63 -6.51 17.71
CA ARG A 70 -18.34 -7.64 18.60
C ARG A 70 -19.26 -7.71 19.82
N GLU A 71 -20.08 -6.68 20.04
CA GLU A 71 -21.05 -6.63 21.12
C GLU A 71 -22.35 -7.27 20.64
N THR A 72 -22.73 -8.39 21.24
CA THR A 72 -24.01 -9.05 20.94
C THR A 72 -25.16 -8.23 21.50
N SER A 73 -26.37 -8.47 21.00
CA SER A 73 -27.64 -7.92 21.49
C SER A 73 -27.95 -8.25 22.96
N ALA A 74 -27.11 -9.03 23.65
CA ALA A 74 -27.23 -9.42 25.05
C ALA A 74 -26.09 -8.92 25.96
N GLY A 75 -25.24 -7.99 25.50
CA GLY A 75 -24.25 -7.30 26.35
C GLY A 75 -23.06 -8.15 26.85
N HIS A 76 -22.85 -9.34 26.30
CA HIS A 76 -21.68 -10.17 26.64
C HIS A 76 -20.53 -9.98 25.64
N LYS A 77 -19.33 -9.67 26.15
CA LYS A 77 -18.08 -9.66 25.37
C LYS A 77 -17.70 -11.09 24.99
N MET A 78 -17.50 -11.36 23.70
CA MET A 78 -16.98 -12.67 23.28
C MET A 78 -15.55 -12.90 23.76
N ASN A 79 -15.34 -13.96 24.55
CA ASN A 79 -14.01 -14.39 24.98
C ASN A 79 -13.20 -14.93 23.79
N GLY A 80 -11.94 -14.48 23.69
CA GLY A 80 -11.02 -14.76 22.59
C GLY A 80 -10.52 -16.21 22.46
N SER A 81 -11.09 -17.18 23.17
CA SER A 81 -10.66 -18.59 23.11
C SER A 81 -11.42 -19.45 22.10
N ALA A 82 -12.48 -18.94 21.46
CA ALA A 82 -13.23 -19.70 20.43
C ALA A 82 -12.53 -19.79 19.06
N PHE A 83 -11.31 -19.25 18.92
CA PHE A 83 -10.49 -19.32 17.70
C PHE A 83 -9.45 -20.46 17.71
N ALA A 84 -9.32 -21.22 18.80
CA ALA A 84 -8.21 -22.15 19.01
C ALA A 84 -8.63 -23.62 18.96
N THR A 85 -8.98 -24.15 17.78
CA THR A 85 -8.65 -25.53 17.35
C THR A 85 -9.16 -25.78 15.93
N VAL A 86 -8.29 -25.62 14.93
CA VAL A 86 -8.48 -26.24 13.61
C VAL A 86 -7.39 -27.30 13.46
N LYS A 87 -7.74 -28.55 13.74
CA LYS A 87 -6.94 -29.70 13.30
C LYS A 87 -7.26 -29.92 11.84
N TYR A 88 -6.31 -29.62 10.96
CA TYR A 88 -6.38 -30.02 9.56
C TYR A 88 -6.24 -31.54 9.48
N VAL A 89 -7.33 -32.25 9.14
CA VAL A 89 -7.21 -33.62 8.65
C VAL A 89 -6.55 -33.54 7.28
N ALA A 90 -5.27 -33.91 7.23
CA ALA A 90 -4.49 -34.01 6.02
C ALA A 90 -5.13 -35.05 5.07
N LYS A 91 -5.96 -34.59 4.14
CA LYS A 91 -5.99 -35.24 2.84
C LYS A 91 -4.60 -34.99 2.25
N GLN A 92 -3.86 -36.05 1.94
CA GLN A 92 -2.62 -35.94 1.18
C GLN A 92 -2.91 -35.03 -0.02
N PRO A 93 -2.19 -33.90 -0.18
CA PRO A 93 -2.40 -33.04 -1.32
C PRO A 93 -2.07 -33.87 -2.57
N PRO A 94 -2.92 -33.87 -3.62
CA PRO A 94 -2.42 -34.13 -4.95
C PRO A 94 -1.23 -33.20 -5.15
N THR A 95 -0.17 -33.67 -5.79
CA THR A 95 1.00 -32.86 -6.14
C THR A 95 0.55 -31.80 -7.15
N GLU A 96 -0.15 -30.77 -6.69
CA GLU A 96 -0.48 -29.56 -7.43
C GLU A 96 0.84 -28.81 -7.57
N GLN A 97 1.45 -28.93 -8.75
CA GLN A 97 2.51 -28.04 -9.17
C GLN A 97 2.00 -26.60 -8.98
N GLU A 98 2.76 -25.76 -8.30
CA GLU A 98 2.38 -24.34 -8.16
C GLU A 98 2.12 -23.77 -9.55
N PRO A 99 1.00 -23.05 -9.75
CA PRO A 99 0.66 -22.51 -11.06
C PRO A 99 1.78 -21.60 -11.58
N GLU A 100 2.17 -21.79 -12.84
CA GLU A 100 3.25 -21.02 -13.47
C GLU A 100 2.90 -19.53 -13.48
N ILE A 101 3.87 -18.70 -13.08
CA ILE A 101 3.72 -17.25 -12.98
C ILE A 101 3.49 -16.66 -14.37
N SER A 102 2.47 -15.83 -14.52
CA SER A 102 2.23 -15.12 -15.76
C SER A 102 3.02 -13.82 -15.84
N TYR A 103 3.48 -13.49 -17.04
CA TYR A 103 4.19 -12.23 -17.33
C TYR A 103 3.42 -11.40 -18.35
N LEU A 104 3.44 -10.08 -18.18
CA LEU A 104 2.90 -9.15 -19.14
C LEU A 104 3.96 -8.77 -20.20
N PRO A 105 3.56 -8.50 -21.44
CA PRO A 105 4.47 -8.00 -22.47
C PRO A 105 5.12 -6.67 -22.07
N TYR A 106 6.45 -6.56 -22.25
CA TYR A 106 7.19 -5.34 -21.90
C TYR A 106 6.84 -4.15 -22.80
N ASP A 107 6.44 -4.40 -24.05
CA ASP A 107 5.96 -3.37 -24.98
C ASP A 107 4.77 -2.59 -24.41
N TRP A 108 3.98 -3.17 -23.50
CA TRP A 108 2.89 -2.45 -22.82
C TRP A 108 3.41 -1.40 -21.84
N VAL A 109 4.55 -1.66 -21.19
CA VAL A 109 5.25 -0.68 -20.37
C VAL A 109 5.67 0.48 -21.27
N GLU A 110 6.40 0.20 -22.36
CA GLU A 110 6.88 1.22 -23.30
C GLU A 110 5.74 2.05 -23.91
N GLN A 111 4.67 1.39 -24.35
CA GLN A 111 3.48 2.07 -24.89
C GLN A 111 2.77 2.96 -23.87
N SER A 112 2.96 2.72 -22.56
CA SER A 112 2.40 3.54 -21.49
C SER A 112 3.29 4.73 -21.11
N MET A 113 4.56 4.78 -21.55
CA MET A 113 5.51 5.86 -21.26
C MET A 113 5.27 7.14 -22.09
N ARG A 114 4.03 7.35 -22.56
CA ARG A 114 3.58 8.48 -23.38
C ARG A 114 2.25 9.00 -22.87
N GLY A 115 1.81 10.15 -23.40
CA GLY A 115 0.52 10.74 -23.03
C GLY A 115 0.51 11.31 -21.60
N TYR A 116 1.67 11.76 -21.09
CA TYR A 116 1.77 12.28 -19.73
C TYR A 116 0.94 13.56 -19.49
N ASP A 117 0.49 14.23 -20.55
CA ASP A 117 -0.45 15.35 -20.52
C ASP A 117 -1.82 14.97 -19.92
N ILE A 118 -2.26 13.72 -20.06
CA ILE A 118 -3.50 13.22 -19.44
C ILE A 118 -3.26 12.49 -18.12
N ASN A 119 -2.01 12.30 -17.67
CA ASN A 119 -1.71 11.57 -16.44
C ASN A 119 -1.80 12.51 -15.21
N PRO A 120 -2.81 12.36 -14.33
CA PRO A 120 -3.02 13.31 -13.23
C PRO A 120 -1.84 13.37 -12.26
N LEU A 121 -1.23 12.22 -11.95
CA LEU A 121 -0.08 12.18 -11.06
C LEU A 121 1.15 12.84 -11.69
N TYR A 122 1.40 12.63 -12.98
CA TYR A 122 2.49 13.31 -13.67
C TYR A 122 2.33 14.84 -13.65
N ARG A 123 1.10 15.31 -13.88
CA ARG A 123 0.78 16.76 -13.80
C ARG A 123 1.02 17.31 -12.39
N TYR A 124 0.68 16.54 -11.36
CA TYR A 124 0.99 16.89 -9.98
C TYR A 124 2.51 16.97 -9.75
N PHE A 125 3.27 15.94 -10.12
CA PHE A 125 4.74 15.93 -9.99
C PHE A 125 5.42 17.05 -10.78
N THR A 126 4.88 17.44 -11.94
CA THR A 126 5.38 18.58 -12.72
C THR A 126 5.25 19.90 -11.96
N LYS A 127 4.22 20.06 -11.13
CA LYS A 127 4.08 21.25 -10.25
C LYS A 127 5.05 21.21 -9.08
N VAL A 128 5.29 20.03 -8.51
CA VAL A 128 6.18 19.85 -7.35
C VAL A 128 7.66 20.00 -7.73
N ALA A 129 8.08 19.39 -8.83
CA ALA A 129 9.49 19.22 -9.17
C ALA A 129 9.92 19.87 -10.50
N GLY A 130 8.97 20.37 -11.29
CA GLY A 130 9.20 20.74 -12.69
C GLY A 130 9.11 19.55 -13.66
N LYS A 131 8.94 19.87 -14.94
CA LYS A 131 8.64 18.90 -16.01
C LYS A 131 9.80 17.94 -16.30
N GLU A 132 11.03 18.46 -16.29
CA GLU A 132 12.23 17.67 -16.58
C GLU A 132 12.42 16.58 -15.54
N GLU A 133 12.40 16.95 -14.27
CA GLU A 133 12.61 16.02 -13.17
C GLU A 133 11.45 15.03 -13.01
N ALA A 134 10.20 15.47 -13.17
CA ALA A 134 9.05 14.57 -13.23
C ALA A 134 9.19 13.56 -14.38
N GLY A 135 9.64 14.01 -15.56
CA GLY A 135 9.93 13.15 -16.72
C GLY A 135 11.00 12.11 -16.43
N ARG A 136 12.14 12.55 -15.89
CA ARG A 136 13.25 11.69 -15.49
C ARG A 136 12.79 10.62 -14.49
N LEU A 137 12.11 11.05 -13.42
CA LEU A 137 11.66 10.17 -12.34
C LEU A 137 10.66 9.11 -12.84
N PHE A 138 9.65 9.52 -13.61
CA PHE A 138 8.68 8.59 -14.19
C PHE A 138 9.36 7.60 -15.16
N HIS A 139 10.36 8.06 -15.92
CA HIS A 139 11.12 7.19 -16.82
C HIS A 139 11.95 6.14 -16.06
N VAL A 140 12.67 6.55 -15.01
CA VAL A 140 13.50 5.67 -14.17
C VAL A 140 12.64 4.59 -13.51
N TYR A 141 11.54 5.00 -12.89
CA TYR A 141 10.64 4.09 -12.18
C TYR A 141 9.64 3.35 -13.06
N LYS A 142 9.69 3.58 -14.39
CA LYS A 142 8.75 3.00 -15.36
C LYS A 142 7.30 3.26 -14.95
N VAL A 143 6.95 4.52 -14.69
CA VAL A 143 5.59 4.94 -14.37
C VAL A 143 4.87 5.35 -15.65
N GLY A 144 3.83 4.59 -15.97
CA GLY A 144 3.09 4.73 -17.21
C GLY A 144 1.80 5.54 -17.08
N THR A 145 1.14 5.70 -18.22
CA THR A 145 -0.17 6.34 -18.36
C THR A 145 -1.19 5.37 -18.93
N SER A 146 -2.40 5.38 -18.36
CA SER A 146 -3.57 4.68 -18.87
C SER A 146 -4.65 5.70 -19.26
N ARG A 147 -5.42 5.39 -20.30
CA ARG A 147 -6.60 6.18 -20.70
C ARG A 147 -7.83 5.90 -19.83
N MET A 148 -7.74 4.92 -18.93
CA MET A 148 -8.82 4.61 -17.99
C MET A 148 -9.13 5.85 -17.13
N TRP A 149 -10.42 6.09 -16.87
CA TRP A 149 -10.93 7.25 -16.13
C TRP A 149 -10.48 8.61 -16.69
N ASN A 150 -10.37 8.73 -18.02
CA ASN A 150 -9.89 9.92 -18.72
C ASN A 150 -8.43 10.29 -18.41
N GLY A 151 -7.65 9.35 -17.88
CA GLY A 151 -6.27 9.58 -17.47
C GLY A 151 -6.00 8.99 -16.10
N SER A 152 -5.09 8.04 -16.04
CA SER A 152 -4.66 7.42 -14.79
C SER A 152 -3.21 6.99 -14.86
N THR A 153 -2.62 6.75 -13.70
CA THR A 153 -1.23 6.33 -13.58
C THR A 153 -1.16 4.81 -13.57
N VAL A 154 -0.13 4.25 -14.23
CA VAL A 154 0.18 2.82 -14.15
C VAL A 154 1.50 2.66 -13.42
N PHE A 155 1.47 1.98 -12.28
CA PHE A 155 2.66 1.53 -11.58
C PHE A 155 2.97 0.10 -12.01
N TRP A 156 4.05 -0.05 -12.77
CA TRP A 156 4.49 -1.36 -13.25
C TRP A 156 5.31 -2.07 -12.17
N GLN A 157 5.00 -3.34 -11.94
CA GLN A 157 5.78 -4.25 -11.10
C GLN A 157 6.68 -5.05 -12.03
N ILE A 158 7.95 -4.66 -12.10
CA ILE A 158 8.96 -5.25 -12.96
C ILE A 158 10.01 -5.86 -12.03
N ASP A 159 10.23 -7.16 -12.14
CA ASP A 159 11.18 -7.85 -11.28
C ASP A 159 12.64 -7.50 -11.62
N VAL A 160 13.58 -7.91 -10.78
CA VAL A 160 15.02 -7.68 -10.98
C VAL A 160 15.57 -8.27 -12.29
N ARG A 161 14.87 -9.22 -12.92
CA ARG A 161 15.25 -9.83 -14.21
C ARG A 161 14.59 -9.13 -15.39
N GLY A 162 13.80 -8.08 -15.16
CA GLY A 162 13.10 -7.32 -16.19
C GLY A 162 11.75 -7.89 -16.61
N ASN A 163 11.24 -8.94 -15.95
CA ASN A 163 9.92 -9.48 -16.30
C ASN A 163 8.81 -8.64 -15.69
N VAL A 164 7.79 -8.32 -16.47
CA VAL A 164 6.64 -7.52 -16.01
C VAL A 164 5.64 -8.43 -15.30
N ARG A 165 5.59 -8.35 -13.97
CA ARG A 165 4.77 -9.20 -13.10
C ARG A 165 3.31 -8.73 -13.01
N ALA A 166 3.11 -7.42 -13.03
CA ALA A 166 1.79 -6.80 -13.04
C ALA A 166 1.90 -5.31 -13.41
N GLY A 167 0.76 -4.68 -13.65
CA GLY A 167 0.64 -3.22 -13.72
C GLY A 167 -0.59 -2.78 -12.95
N LYS A 168 -0.40 -1.87 -11.99
CA LYS A 168 -1.48 -1.35 -11.14
C LYS A 168 -1.91 0.02 -11.65
N ILE A 169 -3.15 0.12 -12.12
CA ILE A 169 -3.75 1.36 -12.60
C ILE A 169 -4.38 2.06 -11.40
N MET A 170 -3.98 3.31 -11.15
CA MET A 170 -4.49 4.12 -10.05
C MET A 170 -4.89 5.52 -10.51
N GLY A 171 -6.07 5.97 -10.06
CA GLY A 171 -6.58 7.31 -10.25
C GLY A 171 -6.08 8.28 -9.19
N TYR A 172 -5.68 9.48 -9.63
CA TYR A 172 -5.20 10.56 -8.77
C TYR A 172 -5.86 11.88 -9.15
N ASP A 173 -5.95 12.77 -8.17
CA ASP A 173 -6.31 14.16 -8.40
C ASP A 173 -5.06 14.95 -8.85
N ALA A 174 -5.18 15.72 -9.95
CA ALA A 174 -4.06 16.44 -10.57
C ALA A 174 -3.64 17.72 -9.82
N VAL A 175 -4.41 18.14 -8.82
CA VAL A 175 -4.13 19.35 -8.02
C VAL A 175 -3.46 18.95 -6.72
N THR A 176 -4.07 18.02 -5.99
CA THR A 176 -3.65 17.60 -4.65
C THR A 176 -2.68 16.41 -4.66
N GLY A 177 -2.65 15.62 -5.75
CA GLY A 177 -1.85 14.39 -5.79
C GLY A 177 -2.40 13.25 -4.92
N HIS A 178 -3.62 13.40 -4.37
CA HIS A 178 -4.28 12.37 -3.59
C HIS A 178 -4.94 11.30 -4.48
N ARG A 179 -5.01 10.07 -3.97
CA ARG A 179 -5.70 8.96 -4.64
C ARG A 179 -7.21 9.21 -4.62
N ILE A 180 -7.88 8.96 -5.74
CA ILE A 180 -9.34 9.08 -5.83
C ILE A 180 -9.99 7.85 -5.21
N LYS A 181 -10.67 8.04 -4.07
CA LYS A 181 -11.40 6.99 -3.34
C LYS A 181 -12.93 7.10 -3.47
N GLU A 182 -13.41 8.25 -3.89
CA GLU A 182 -14.84 8.58 -4.00
C GLU A 182 -15.17 9.03 -5.44
N PRO A 183 -16.37 8.70 -5.96
CA PRO A 183 -17.45 7.91 -5.33
C PRO A 183 -17.13 6.40 -5.25
N PHE A 184 -15.99 5.98 -5.81
CA PHE A 184 -15.43 4.64 -5.64
C PHE A 184 -13.92 4.69 -5.79
N SER A 185 -13.22 3.70 -5.24
CA SER A 185 -11.77 3.58 -5.33
C SER A 185 -11.33 3.35 -6.77
N GLN A 186 -10.59 4.30 -7.34
CA GLN A 186 -10.04 4.20 -8.69
C GLN A 186 -8.75 3.37 -8.67
N VAL A 187 -8.89 2.06 -8.52
CA VAL A 187 -7.79 1.09 -8.60
C VAL A 187 -8.20 -0.08 -9.49
N ASN A 188 -7.33 -0.47 -10.42
CA ASN A 188 -7.53 -1.66 -11.25
C ASN A 188 -6.18 -2.26 -11.64
N TRP A 189 -6.19 -3.43 -12.28
CA TRP A 189 -4.99 -4.08 -12.80
C TRP A 189 -4.99 -4.09 -14.33
N VAL A 190 -3.82 -3.91 -14.92
CA VAL A 190 -3.64 -3.92 -16.37
C VAL A 190 -4.14 -5.23 -16.98
N HIS A 191 -3.81 -6.38 -16.38
CA HIS A 191 -4.24 -7.69 -16.89
C HIS A 191 -5.78 -7.81 -16.89
N SER A 192 -6.47 -7.26 -15.87
CA SER A 192 -7.93 -7.25 -15.78
C SER A 192 -8.56 -6.34 -16.84
N VAL A 193 -8.01 -5.14 -17.04
CA VAL A 193 -8.50 -4.19 -18.06
C VAL A 193 -8.26 -4.73 -19.48
N ARG A 194 -7.12 -5.38 -19.70
CA ARG A 194 -6.76 -6.04 -20.97
C ARG A 194 -7.41 -7.41 -21.14
N LYS A 195 -8.12 -7.91 -20.13
CA LYS A 195 -8.80 -9.22 -20.12
C LYS A 195 -7.87 -10.37 -20.49
N VAL A 196 -6.66 -10.37 -19.94
CA VAL A 196 -5.69 -11.46 -20.14
C VAL A 196 -6.27 -12.73 -19.49
N PRO A 197 -6.50 -13.81 -20.26
CA PRO A 197 -7.05 -15.05 -19.73
C PRO A 197 -6.04 -15.73 -18.80
N ASP A 198 -6.54 -16.39 -17.76
CA ASP A 198 -5.76 -17.26 -16.86
C ASP A 198 -4.47 -16.64 -16.30
N PHE A 199 -4.51 -15.33 -16.02
CA PHE A 199 -3.35 -14.59 -15.52
C PHE A 199 -3.06 -14.93 -14.05
N HIS A 200 -1.94 -15.60 -13.80
CA HIS A 200 -1.44 -15.91 -12.45
C HIS A 200 -0.52 -14.79 -11.96
N MET A 201 -1.12 -13.80 -11.30
CA MET A 201 -0.40 -12.65 -10.77
C MET A 201 0.49 -13.04 -9.57
N LYS A 202 1.78 -12.72 -9.66
CA LYS A 202 2.72 -12.79 -8.54
C LYS A 202 3.46 -11.46 -8.39
N GLN A 203 3.01 -10.65 -7.45
CA GLN A 203 3.51 -9.29 -7.23
C GLN A 203 5.00 -9.28 -6.81
N CYS A 204 5.69 -8.23 -7.20
CA CYS A 204 7.06 -7.91 -6.80
C CYS A 204 7.12 -6.45 -6.33
N LEU A 205 8.25 -6.02 -5.77
CA LEU A 205 8.38 -4.64 -5.28
C LEU A 205 8.27 -3.65 -6.45
N PHE A 206 7.58 -2.53 -6.24
CA PHE A 206 7.66 -1.41 -7.17
C PHE A 206 9.08 -0.82 -7.10
N GLY A 207 9.70 -0.61 -8.27
CA GLY A 207 11.10 -0.18 -8.37
C GLY A 207 12.13 -1.32 -8.28
N GLU A 208 11.70 -2.59 -8.13
CA GLU A 208 12.62 -3.72 -7.98
C GLU A 208 13.62 -3.85 -9.15
N HIS A 209 13.18 -3.52 -10.37
CA HIS A 209 14.03 -3.49 -11.55
C HIS A 209 15.26 -2.57 -11.41
N LEU A 210 15.22 -1.58 -10.52
CA LEU A 210 16.36 -0.70 -10.23
C LEU A 210 17.51 -1.42 -9.51
N LEU A 211 17.23 -2.56 -8.86
CA LEU A 211 18.23 -3.40 -8.21
C LEU A 211 19.06 -4.23 -9.20
N SER A 212 18.66 -4.28 -10.47
CA SER A 212 19.40 -4.99 -11.54
C SER A 212 20.70 -4.28 -11.92
N ASP A 213 20.82 -2.98 -11.61
CA ASP A 213 22.05 -2.23 -11.81
C ASP A 213 23.09 -2.64 -10.76
N THR A 214 24.07 -3.41 -11.22
CA THR A 214 25.17 -3.95 -10.42
C THR A 214 26.38 -3.01 -10.34
N SER A 215 26.27 -1.77 -10.85
CA SER A 215 27.34 -0.78 -10.70
C SER A 215 27.67 -0.56 -9.22
N ALA A 216 28.94 -0.32 -8.92
CA ALA A 216 29.40 -0.10 -7.55
C ALA A 216 28.63 1.04 -6.86
N ALA A 217 28.27 2.08 -7.62
CA ALA A 217 27.46 3.20 -7.14
C ALA A 217 26.04 2.76 -6.71
N MET A 218 25.34 1.96 -7.52
CA MET A 218 23.98 1.50 -7.21
C MET A 218 23.95 0.38 -6.17
N SER A 219 24.97 -0.46 -6.12
CA SER A 219 25.11 -1.51 -5.12
C SER A 219 25.42 -0.93 -3.72
N ALA A 220 26.18 0.17 -3.65
CA ALA A 220 26.47 0.86 -2.41
C ALA A 220 25.27 1.62 -1.81
N LYS A 221 24.31 2.03 -2.64
CA LYS A 221 23.12 2.76 -2.14
C LYS A 221 22.26 1.86 -1.24
N PRO A 222 21.92 2.32 -0.02
CA PRO A 222 20.95 1.62 0.82
C PRO A 222 19.57 1.60 0.15
N VAL A 223 18.79 0.56 0.45
CA VAL A 223 17.42 0.41 -0.05
C VAL A 223 16.46 0.96 0.99
N ALA A 224 15.57 1.84 0.58
CA ALA A 224 14.49 2.34 1.42
C ALA A 224 13.15 1.76 0.96
N ILE A 225 12.34 1.24 1.89
CA ILE A 225 11.06 0.61 1.57
C ILE A 225 9.93 1.40 2.22
N VAL A 226 8.91 1.74 1.43
CA VAL A 226 7.67 2.41 1.85
C VAL A 226 6.46 1.60 1.41
N GLU A 227 5.27 1.95 1.90
CA GLU A 227 4.04 1.24 1.53
C GLU A 227 3.60 1.51 0.10
N SER A 228 3.62 2.79 -0.30
CA SER A 228 2.94 3.28 -1.48
C SER A 228 3.90 3.68 -2.59
N GLU A 229 3.51 3.39 -3.82
CA GLU A 229 4.31 3.66 -5.02
C GLU A 229 4.51 5.17 -5.25
N LYS A 230 3.47 5.99 -4.98
CA LYS A 230 3.59 7.46 -4.98
C LYS A 230 4.62 7.92 -3.96
N THR A 231 4.61 7.33 -2.77
CA THR A 231 5.50 7.70 -1.66
C THR A 231 6.95 7.43 -2.04
N ALA A 232 7.22 6.29 -2.69
CA ALA A 232 8.56 5.98 -3.21
C ALA A 232 9.03 7.01 -4.26
N LEU A 233 8.14 7.46 -5.15
CA LEU A 233 8.49 8.51 -6.12
C LEU A 233 8.82 9.84 -5.45
N VAL A 234 7.98 10.31 -4.52
CA VAL A 234 8.24 11.55 -3.78
C VAL A 234 9.54 11.44 -3.00
N ALA A 235 9.76 10.33 -2.30
CA ALA A 235 10.98 10.15 -1.52
C ALA A 235 12.23 10.05 -2.41
N ALA A 236 12.15 9.42 -3.58
CA ALA A 236 13.24 9.38 -4.57
C ALA A 236 13.57 10.76 -5.16
N LEU A 237 12.59 11.67 -5.21
CA LEU A 237 12.80 13.06 -5.61
C LEU A 237 13.61 13.84 -4.56
N PHE A 238 13.25 13.73 -3.28
CA PHE A 238 13.85 14.55 -2.23
C PHE A 238 15.07 13.91 -1.54
N ILE A 239 15.21 12.58 -1.61
CA ILE A 239 16.26 11.82 -0.93
C ILE A 239 16.88 10.81 -1.93
N PRO A 240 17.66 11.26 -2.91
CA PRO A 240 18.16 10.44 -4.02
C PRO A 240 19.28 9.45 -3.64
N ASP A 241 19.76 9.51 -2.38
CA ASP A 241 20.81 8.64 -1.85
C ASP A 241 20.34 7.20 -1.61
N PHE A 242 19.03 6.96 -1.57
CA PHE A 242 18.43 5.63 -1.46
C PHE A 242 17.92 5.11 -2.80
N VAL A 243 17.87 3.78 -2.92
CA VAL A 243 16.98 3.11 -3.88
C VAL A 243 15.63 2.94 -3.21
N TRP A 244 14.65 3.74 -3.59
CA TRP A 244 13.30 3.67 -3.01
C TRP A 244 12.48 2.59 -3.70
N LEU A 245 11.91 1.69 -2.90
CA LEU A 245 11.02 0.62 -3.33
C LEU A 245 9.68 0.74 -2.60
N ALA A 246 8.60 0.20 -3.19
CA ALA A 246 7.31 0.15 -2.51
C ALA A 246 6.68 -1.24 -2.53
N THR A 247 6.01 -1.61 -1.44
CA THR A 247 5.29 -2.89 -1.31
C THR A 247 3.97 -2.91 -2.08
N GLY A 248 3.42 -1.74 -2.41
CA GLY A 248 2.14 -1.58 -3.10
C GLY A 248 0.93 -1.60 -2.16
N GLY A 249 1.14 -1.31 -0.88
CA GLY A 249 0.17 -1.25 0.21
C GLY A 249 0.68 -1.97 1.48
N MET A 250 0.04 -1.72 2.62
CA MET A 250 0.38 -2.30 3.93
C MET A 250 0.60 -3.82 3.92
N HIS A 251 -0.22 -4.55 3.15
CA HIS A 251 -0.08 -6.01 2.95
C HIS A 251 0.19 -6.38 1.48
N GLY A 252 0.91 -5.54 0.74
CA GLY A 252 1.26 -5.81 -0.66
C GLY A 252 2.25 -6.98 -0.78
N CYS A 253 3.35 -6.81 -1.52
CA CYS A 253 4.34 -7.87 -1.66
C CYS A 253 5.28 -8.03 -0.44
N PHE A 254 4.87 -7.64 0.78
CA PHE A 254 5.71 -7.72 1.98
C PHE A 254 5.71 -9.13 2.59
N ASN A 255 6.36 -10.07 1.91
CA ASN A 255 6.52 -11.46 2.34
C ASN A 255 7.94 -11.97 2.09
N SER A 256 8.31 -13.07 2.75
CA SER A 256 9.68 -13.63 2.70
C SER A 256 10.16 -13.92 1.27
N GLU A 257 9.28 -14.38 0.39
CA GLU A 257 9.64 -14.70 -0.98
C GLU A 257 9.99 -13.46 -1.79
N ALA A 258 9.14 -12.43 -1.77
CA ALA A 258 9.40 -11.18 -2.48
C ALA A 258 10.62 -10.44 -1.91
N MET A 259 10.89 -10.56 -0.60
CA MET A 259 12.04 -9.90 0.02
C MET A 259 13.38 -10.56 -0.32
N GLN A 260 13.41 -11.77 -0.90
CA GLN A 260 14.66 -12.44 -1.30
C GLN A 260 15.53 -11.61 -2.25
N VAL A 261 14.91 -10.69 -3.01
CA VAL A 261 15.64 -9.77 -3.90
C VAL A 261 16.56 -8.79 -3.15
N LEU A 262 16.35 -8.63 -1.83
CA LEU A 262 17.11 -7.73 -0.97
C LEU A 262 18.31 -8.40 -0.29
N LYS A 263 18.65 -9.63 -0.68
CA LYS A 263 19.75 -10.38 -0.10
C LYS A 263 21.05 -9.56 -0.13
N GLU A 264 21.79 -9.57 0.98
CA GLU A 264 23.03 -8.81 1.19
C GLU A 264 22.91 -7.26 1.11
N ARG A 265 21.69 -6.71 0.97
CA ARG A 265 21.49 -5.26 0.97
C ARG A 265 21.36 -4.71 2.38
N GLU A 266 21.69 -3.44 2.51
CA GLU A 266 21.27 -2.63 3.64
C GLU A 266 19.88 -2.04 3.34
N VAL A 267 18.93 -2.27 4.25
CA VAL A 267 17.52 -1.91 4.07
C VAL A 267 17.04 -1.04 5.22
N ILE A 268 16.34 0.04 4.91
CA ILE A 268 15.65 0.89 5.88
C ILE A 268 14.16 0.88 5.54
N LEU A 269 13.35 0.51 6.51
CA LEU A 269 11.90 0.57 6.40
C LEU A 269 11.41 1.95 6.85
N PHE A 270 10.52 2.55 6.07
CA PHE A 270 9.82 3.80 6.37
C PHE A 270 8.30 3.53 6.38
N PRO A 271 7.77 2.95 7.47
CA PRO A 271 6.34 2.66 7.58
C PRO A 271 5.53 3.96 7.70
N ASP A 272 4.26 3.91 7.30
CA ASP A 272 3.30 4.97 7.63
C ASP A 272 3.10 5.00 9.17
N LEU A 273 2.74 6.16 9.73
CA LEU A 273 2.60 6.34 11.20
C LEU A 273 1.62 5.39 11.90
N LYS A 274 0.73 4.71 11.15
CA LYS A 274 -0.20 3.71 11.70
C LYS A 274 0.24 2.26 11.50
N ALA A 275 1.32 2.04 10.75
CA ALA A 275 1.82 0.72 10.39
C ALA A 275 3.16 0.38 11.06
N THR A 276 3.72 1.31 11.85
CA THR A 276 5.03 1.16 12.50
C THR A 276 5.18 -0.16 13.26
N ASP A 277 4.22 -0.52 14.11
CA ASP A 277 4.29 -1.75 14.90
C ASP A 277 4.19 -3.00 14.04
N GLU A 278 3.33 -3.00 13.02
CA GLU A 278 3.20 -4.12 12.08
C GLU A 278 4.52 -4.33 11.32
N TRP A 279 5.13 -3.25 10.83
CA TRP A 279 6.37 -3.31 10.08
C TRP A 279 7.57 -3.69 10.96
N ARG A 280 7.60 -3.26 12.23
CA ARG A 280 8.60 -3.72 13.21
C ARG A 280 8.54 -5.24 13.41
N GLN A 281 7.36 -5.84 13.42
CA GLN A 281 7.23 -7.31 13.51
C GLN A 281 7.83 -8.04 12.29
N ARG A 282 7.90 -7.38 11.13
CA ARG A 282 8.51 -7.94 9.90
C ARG A 282 10.05 -7.89 9.90
N LEU A 283 10.67 -7.15 10.81
CA LEU A 283 12.14 -7.04 10.89
C LEU A 283 12.78 -8.41 11.06
N SER A 284 12.25 -9.27 11.93
CA SER A 284 12.80 -10.62 12.15
C SER A 284 12.92 -11.45 10.87
N MET A 285 11.95 -11.33 9.95
CA MET A 285 12.02 -12.00 8.65
C MET A 285 13.10 -11.38 7.76
N LEU A 286 13.19 -10.06 7.72
CA LEU A 286 14.18 -9.35 6.91
C LEU A 286 15.61 -9.51 7.43
N GLU A 287 15.82 -9.64 8.74
CA GLU A 287 17.11 -9.91 9.36
C GLU A 287 17.73 -11.22 8.88
N THR A 288 16.89 -12.20 8.49
CA THR A 288 17.37 -13.47 7.91
C THR A 288 17.76 -13.38 6.42
N ILE A 289 17.43 -12.26 5.75
CA ILE A 289 17.59 -12.08 4.30
C ILE A 289 18.62 -11.00 4.00
N CYS A 290 18.49 -9.83 4.64
CA CYS A 290 19.26 -8.64 4.39
C CYS A 290 20.57 -8.64 5.20
N ARG A 291 21.60 -7.93 4.71
CA ARG A 291 22.84 -7.73 5.47
C ARG A 291 22.61 -6.91 6.75
N ARG A 292 21.74 -5.90 6.64
CA ARG A 292 21.30 -5.04 7.75
C ARG A 292 19.90 -4.53 7.42
N VAL A 293 19.01 -4.56 8.41
CA VAL A 293 17.69 -3.96 8.30
C VAL A 293 17.41 -3.09 9.52
N THR A 294 16.82 -1.91 9.30
CA THR A 294 16.32 -1.04 10.36
C THR A 294 14.92 -0.57 10.04
N CYS A 295 14.13 -0.28 11.07
CA CYS A 295 12.84 0.40 10.92
C CYS A 295 13.00 1.84 11.42
N SER A 296 12.80 2.81 10.53
CA SER A 296 12.95 4.23 10.82
C SER A 296 11.87 4.68 11.80
N ASP A 297 12.29 5.32 12.89
CA ASP A 297 11.40 5.99 13.83
C ASP A 297 11.34 7.50 13.62
N LEU A 298 11.89 7.98 12.49
CA LEU A 298 11.96 9.40 12.15
C LEU A 298 10.57 10.04 12.12
N LEU A 299 9.61 9.40 11.44
CA LEU A 299 8.26 9.93 11.33
C LEU A 299 7.58 9.97 12.69
N GLU A 300 7.70 8.90 13.48
CA GLU A 300 7.12 8.82 14.84
C GLU A 300 7.63 9.93 15.76
N LYS A 301 8.93 10.24 15.67
CA LYS A 301 9.56 11.30 16.46
C LYS A 301 9.18 12.70 15.99
N MET A 302 8.93 12.89 14.70
CA MET A 302 8.62 14.20 14.12
C MET A 302 7.13 14.54 14.14
N ALA A 303 6.26 13.52 14.17
CA ALA A 303 4.82 13.72 14.03
C ALA A 303 4.18 14.39 15.27
N THR A 304 3.20 15.28 15.04
CA THR A 304 2.23 15.69 16.06
C THR A 304 1.17 14.61 16.27
N ASP A 305 0.38 14.71 17.35
CA ASP A 305 -0.71 13.74 17.61
C ASP A 305 -1.77 13.75 16.51
N GLU A 306 -2.07 14.90 15.93
CA GLU A 306 -2.95 15.02 14.77
C GLU A 306 -2.37 14.31 13.55
N GLN A 307 -1.08 14.47 13.28
CA GLN A 307 -0.39 13.80 12.17
C GLN A 307 -0.36 12.28 12.37
N ARG A 308 -0.11 11.80 13.59
CA ARG A 308 -0.22 10.37 13.95
C ARG A 308 -1.63 9.84 13.76
N SER A 309 -2.64 10.58 14.22
CA SER A 309 -4.04 10.17 14.07
C SER A 309 -4.50 10.12 12.61
N ARG A 310 -3.88 10.92 11.73
CA ARG A 310 -4.11 10.88 10.28
C ARG A 310 -3.35 9.75 9.59
N GLY A 311 -2.27 9.24 10.20
CA GLY A 311 -1.46 8.16 9.65
C GLY A 311 -0.64 8.61 8.44
N LEU A 312 0.04 9.76 8.56
CA LEU A 312 0.85 10.31 7.47
C LEU A 312 2.02 9.41 7.10
N ASP A 313 2.42 9.49 5.83
CA ASP A 313 3.60 8.82 5.28
C ASP A 313 4.78 9.80 5.12
N ILE A 314 5.97 9.29 4.80
CA ILE A 314 7.15 10.15 4.59
C ILE A 314 6.96 11.17 3.46
N ALA A 315 6.15 10.86 2.44
CA ALA A 315 5.91 11.79 1.35
C ALA A 315 5.08 12.98 1.81
N ASP A 316 4.12 12.79 2.72
CA ASP A 316 3.38 13.89 3.32
C ASP A 316 4.33 14.86 4.04
N PHE A 317 5.30 14.35 4.81
CA PHE A 317 6.31 15.20 5.48
C PHE A 317 7.26 15.90 4.50
N LEU A 318 7.63 15.24 3.40
CA LEU A 318 8.52 15.81 2.38
C LEU A 318 7.83 16.88 1.51
N LEU A 319 6.51 16.78 1.36
CA LEU A 319 5.69 17.70 0.56
C LEU A 319 5.05 18.81 1.39
N MET A 320 5.10 18.72 2.72
CA MET A 320 4.68 19.81 3.59
C MET A 320 5.58 21.01 3.38
N GLU A 321 4.97 22.18 3.16
CA GLU A 321 5.67 23.43 3.43
C GLU A 321 5.99 23.45 4.93
N ASP A 322 7.23 23.78 5.26
CA ASP A 322 7.68 23.87 6.64
C ASP A 322 6.77 24.83 7.40
N THR A 323 5.92 24.30 8.28
CA THR A 323 5.08 25.15 9.12
C THR A 323 5.98 25.95 10.07
N PRO A 324 5.61 27.17 10.48
CA PRO A 324 6.40 27.92 11.44
C PRO A 324 6.74 27.12 12.72
N GLN A 325 5.86 26.20 13.12
CA GLN A 325 6.05 25.30 14.26
C GLN A 325 7.16 24.27 13.99
N MET A 326 7.19 23.69 12.79
CA MET A 326 8.23 22.73 12.38
C MET A 326 9.59 23.41 12.23
N ILE A 327 9.62 24.62 11.68
CA ILE A 327 10.83 25.46 11.61
C ILE A 327 11.34 25.72 13.02
N LEU A 328 10.46 26.19 13.91
CA LEU A 328 10.80 26.50 15.30
C LEU A 328 11.35 25.27 16.04
N ALA A 329 10.69 24.12 15.93
CA ALA A 329 11.15 22.88 16.54
C ALA A 329 12.56 22.47 16.06
N ARG A 330 12.85 22.61 14.76
CA ARG A 330 14.19 22.40 14.20
C ARG A 330 15.21 23.41 14.73
N MET A 331 14.82 24.67 14.89
CA MET A 331 15.69 25.70 15.48
C MET A 331 16.01 25.39 16.94
N ILE A 332 15.03 24.92 17.73
CA ILE A 332 15.23 24.50 19.12
C ILE A 332 16.13 23.27 19.19
N GLN A 333 15.95 22.30 18.30
CA GLN A 333 16.84 21.13 18.25
C GLN A 333 18.30 21.51 17.98
N ARG A 334 18.52 22.49 17.09
CA ARG A 334 19.86 23.02 16.79
C ARG A 334 20.42 23.88 17.92
N ASN A 335 19.56 24.61 18.62
CA ASN A 335 19.93 25.45 19.75
C ASN A 335 18.89 25.32 20.89
N PRO A 336 19.11 24.43 21.86
CA PRO A 336 18.16 24.20 22.95
C PRO A 336 17.86 25.46 23.79
N MET A 337 18.78 26.44 23.83
CA MET A 337 18.57 27.71 24.54
C MET A 337 17.42 28.53 23.96
N LEU A 338 17.01 28.26 22.72
CA LEU A 338 15.89 28.92 22.07
C LEU A 338 14.57 28.60 22.79
N GLN A 339 14.41 27.39 23.34
CA GLN A 339 13.23 27.05 24.17
C GLN A 339 13.23 27.87 25.46
N SER A 340 14.35 27.94 26.17
CA SER A 340 14.47 28.75 27.39
C SER A 340 14.20 30.23 27.11
N PHE A 341 14.61 30.74 25.95
CA PHE A 341 14.31 32.10 25.52
C PHE A 341 12.81 32.32 25.29
N ILE A 342 12.15 31.40 24.59
CA ILE A 342 10.68 31.44 24.38
C ILE A 342 9.94 31.45 25.72
N ASP A 343 10.31 30.55 26.63
CA ASP A 343 9.64 30.39 27.92
C ASP A 343 9.88 31.62 28.83
N THR A 344 11.11 32.16 28.82
CA THR A 344 11.48 33.32 29.66
C THR A 344 10.74 34.58 29.24
N PHE A 345 10.55 34.78 27.94
CA PHE A 345 9.95 36.00 27.39
C PHE A 345 8.49 35.82 26.95
N GLY A 346 7.91 34.64 27.15
CA GLY A 346 6.52 34.33 26.79
C GLY A 346 6.24 34.54 25.30
N LEU A 347 7.19 34.14 24.44
CA LEU A 347 7.09 34.41 23.00
C LEU A 347 6.09 33.46 22.35
N GLU A 348 5.23 34.03 21.50
CA GLU A 348 4.26 33.27 20.72
C GLU A 348 4.69 33.19 19.25
N LEU A 349 4.46 32.02 18.65
CA LEU A 349 4.73 31.80 17.25
C LEU A 349 3.64 32.47 16.40
N VAL A 350 4.04 33.40 15.53
CA VAL A 350 3.15 34.13 14.62
C VAL A 350 3.31 33.68 13.18
N ASP A 351 2.19 33.52 12.45
CA ASP A 351 2.20 33.22 11.02
C ASP A 351 2.69 34.43 10.22
N ALA A 352 3.68 34.22 9.34
CA ALA A 352 4.21 35.26 8.44
C ALA A 352 3.18 35.76 7.40
N GLY A 353 2.00 35.15 7.32
CA GLY A 353 0.91 35.53 6.40
C GLY A 353 -0.13 36.50 6.97
N LYS A 354 0.03 36.99 8.22
CA LYS A 354 -0.86 38.01 8.83
C LYS A 354 -0.17 39.36 8.99
N ILE A 355 0.56 39.80 7.98
CA ILE A 355 0.93 41.20 7.83
C ILE A 355 0.24 41.72 6.57
N GLU A 356 -1.05 42.02 6.74
CA GLU A 356 -1.76 43.17 6.12
C GLU A 356 -3.08 43.42 6.85
#